data_AF-A0A1S8TFP7-F1
#
_entry.id   AF-A0A1S8TFP7-F1
#
_cell.length_a   1.000
_cell.length_b   1.000
_cell.length_c   1.000
_cell.angle_alpha   90.00
_cell.angle_beta   90.00
_cell.angle_gamma   90.00
#
_symmetry.space_group_name_H-M   'P 1'
#
loop_
_entity.id
_entity.type
_entity.pdbx_description
1 polymer ?
#
loop_
_entity_poly.entity_id
_entity_poly.type
_entity_poly.pdbx_seq_one_letter_code
_entity_poly.pdbx_strand_id
1 'polypeptide(L)'
;MENYWFLYNLTDGSIYGSPYKGGATEWTNIPDGCGVVGFIDDKVTDIVKEAFEKPLKYKVVNNELTVDISYVEPVITPSLTLEERIAMLENLQLQQGGLI
;
A
#
# COMPACT_ATOMS: atom_id res chain seq x y z
N MET A 1 -11.61 -21.02 0.35
CA MET A 1 -11.86 -19.64 -0.09
C MET A 1 -11.18 -18.75 0.93
N GLU A 2 -10.27 -17.89 0.48
CA GLU A 2 -9.55 -16.96 1.35
C GLU A 2 -10.19 -15.58 1.25
N ASN A 3 -10.26 -14.87 2.37
CA ASN A 3 -10.99 -13.62 2.48
C ASN A 3 -10.11 -12.57 3.10
N TYR A 4 -10.33 -11.33 2.68
CA TYR A 4 -9.60 -10.20 3.18
C TYR A 4 -10.34 -9.57 4.35
N TRP A 5 -9.55 -9.23 5.36
CA TRP A 5 -10.02 -8.61 6.59
C TRP A 5 -9.07 -7.49 6.98
N PHE A 6 -9.64 -6.32 7.27
CA PHE A 6 -8.88 -5.14 7.63
C PHE A 6 -9.33 -4.66 9.00
N LEU A 7 -8.41 -4.70 9.96
CA LEU A 7 -8.58 -4.01 11.23
C LEU A 7 -8.29 -2.53 10.99
N TYR A 8 -9.15 -1.65 11.48
CA TYR A 8 -8.99 -0.20 11.33
C TYR A 8 -9.29 0.55 12.63
N ASN A 9 -8.74 1.75 12.77
CA ASN A 9 -9.02 2.63 13.90
C ASN A 9 -10.35 3.36 13.69
N LEU A 10 -11.26 3.30 14.67
CA LEU A 10 -12.58 3.95 14.58
C LEU A 10 -12.51 5.49 14.58
N THR A 11 -11.39 6.07 15.02
CA THR A 11 -11.20 7.53 15.13
C THR A 11 -10.95 8.17 13.77
N ASP A 12 -10.10 7.55 12.95
CA ASP A 12 -9.61 8.14 11.69
C ASP A 12 -9.76 7.21 10.47
N GLY A 13 -10.19 5.97 10.69
CA GLY A 13 -10.35 4.95 9.64
C GLY A 13 -9.05 4.29 9.22
N SER A 14 -7.89 4.63 9.79
CA SER A 14 -6.61 4.10 9.35
C SER A 14 -6.52 2.58 9.52
N ILE A 15 -6.01 1.89 8.51
CA ILE A 15 -5.84 0.43 8.54
C ILE A 15 -4.55 0.10 9.30
N TYR A 16 -4.63 -0.88 10.20
CA TYR A 16 -3.44 -1.39 10.88
C TYR A 16 -2.53 -2.14 9.89
N GLY A 17 -1.22 -1.92 10.00
CA GLY A 17 -0.21 -2.30 8.99
C GLY A 17 -0.06 -3.79 8.65
N SER A 18 -0.89 -4.68 9.20
CA SER A 18 -0.92 -6.09 8.77
C SER A 18 -2.37 -6.58 8.66
N PRO A 19 -3.03 -6.34 7.52
CA PRO A 19 -4.32 -6.94 7.19
C PRO A 19 -4.25 -8.48 7.20
N TYR A 20 -5.38 -9.13 7.41
CA TYR A 20 -5.47 -10.59 7.44
C TYR A 20 -6.06 -11.14 6.14
N LYS A 21 -5.46 -12.20 5.60
CA LYS A 21 -5.98 -12.99 4.50
C LYS A 21 -6.06 -14.45 4.92
N GLY A 22 -7.25 -15.05 4.86
CA GLY A 22 -7.39 -16.47 5.19
C GLY A 22 -8.84 -16.96 5.23
N GLY A 23 -9.02 -18.16 5.77
CA GLY A 23 -10.32 -18.85 5.80
C GLY A 23 -11.26 -18.44 6.93
N ALA A 24 -10.91 -17.43 7.73
CA ALA A 24 -11.78 -16.96 8.80
C ALA A 24 -13.10 -16.42 8.23
N THR A 25 -14.20 -16.81 8.87
CA THR A 25 -15.57 -16.35 8.57
C THR A 25 -16.04 -15.24 9.52
N GLU A 26 -15.31 -15.04 10.62
CA GLU A 26 -15.60 -14.06 11.66
C GLU A 26 -14.32 -13.54 12.31
N TRP A 27 -14.40 -12.35 12.91
CA TRP A 27 -13.35 -11.76 13.73
C TRP A 27 -13.89 -11.48 15.13
N THR A 28 -13.43 -12.21 16.14
CA THR A 28 -14.02 -12.19 17.50
C THR A 28 -13.23 -11.40 18.54
N ASN A 29 -11.95 -11.13 18.29
CA ASN A 29 -11.07 -10.40 19.21
C ASN A 29 -10.68 -9.03 18.64
N ILE A 30 -11.64 -8.10 18.62
CA ILE A 30 -11.44 -6.73 18.12
C ILE A 30 -10.99 -5.87 19.32
N PRO A 31 -9.80 -5.26 19.31
CA PRO A 31 -9.37 -4.37 20.37
C PRO A 31 -10.27 -3.13 20.50
N ASP A 32 -10.38 -2.57 21.70
CA ASP A 32 -11.11 -1.32 21.94
C ASP A 32 -10.62 -0.20 21.01
N GLY A 33 -11.56 0.59 20.47
CA GLY A 33 -11.25 1.65 19.51
C GLY A 33 -10.96 1.16 18.08
N CYS A 34 -11.07 -0.15 17.81
CA CYS A 34 -10.92 -0.71 16.47
C CYS A 34 -12.25 -1.18 15.89
N GLY A 35 -12.36 -1.10 14.57
CA GLY A 35 -13.37 -1.78 13.77
C GLY A 35 -12.73 -2.81 12.86
N VAL A 36 -13.55 -3.69 12.30
CA VAL A 36 -13.12 -4.66 11.28
C VAL A 36 -14.02 -4.51 10.06
N VAL A 37 -13.43 -4.41 8.87
CA VAL A 37 -14.15 -4.55 7.61
C VAL A 37 -13.77 -5.90 6.97
N GLY A 38 -14.82 -6.64 6.67
CA GLY A 38 -14.84 -8.02 6.20
C GLY A 38 -16.31 -8.47 6.13
N PHE A 39 -16.66 -9.62 5.60
CA PHE A 39 -15.88 -10.59 4.84
C PHE A 39 -15.80 -10.11 3.38
N ILE A 40 -14.59 -9.74 2.90
CA ILE A 40 -14.42 -9.31 1.50
C ILE A 40 -13.82 -10.47 0.70
N ASP A 41 -14.60 -10.95 -0.27
CA ASP A 41 -14.23 -12.04 -1.18
C ASP A 41 -13.06 -11.60 -2.10
N ASP A 42 -12.13 -12.51 -2.34
CA ASP A 42 -10.91 -12.28 -3.12
C ASP A 42 -11.14 -11.96 -4.60
N LYS A 43 -12.36 -12.22 -5.09
CA LYS A 43 -12.82 -11.86 -6.44
C LYS A 43 -13.31 -10.44 -6.56
N VAL A 44 -13.48 -9.72 -5.44
CA VAL A 44 -14.39 -8.57 -5.42
C VAL A 44 -13.78 -7.30 -5.99
N THR A 45 -12.49 -6.98 -5.83
CA THR A 45 -11.90 -5.77 -6.44
C THR A 45 -10.37 -5.69 -6.30
N ASP A 46 -9.69 -5.11 -7.30
CA ASP A 46 -8.23 -4.84 -7.23
C ASP A 46 -7.86 -3.91 -6.06
N ILE A 47 -8.79 -3.06 -5.62
CA ILE A 47 -8.61 -2.18 -4.46
C ILE A 47 -8.34 -2.94 -3.17
N VAL A 48 -8.91 -4.14 -3.01
CA VAL A 48 -8.76 -4.97 -1.81
C VAL A 48 -7.38 -5.61 -1.79
N LYS A 49 -6.91 -6.08 -2.96
CA LYS A 49 -5.56 -6.61 -3.12
C LYS A 49 -4.52 -5.52 -2.88
N GLU A 50 -4.73 -4.35 -3.45
CA GLU A 50 -3.84 -3.21 -3.26
C GLU A 50 -3.85 -2.72 -1.80
N ALA A 51 -5.02 -2.66 -1.15
CA ALA A 51 -5.11 -2.33 0.27
C ALA A 51 -4.43 -3.38 1.17
N PHE A 52 -4.39 -4.64 0.76
CA PHE A 52 -3.64 -5.68 1.47
C PHE A 52 -2.14 -5.47 1.36
N GLU A 53 -1.64 -5.12 0.17
CA GLU A 53 -0.21 -4.88 -0.09
C GLU A 53 0.28 -3.52 0.44
N LYS A 54 -0.59 -2.52 0.43
CA LYS A 54 -0.31 -1.13 0.80
C LYS A 54 -1.37 -0.60 1.79
N PRO A 55 -1.51 -1.18 3.00
CA PRO A 55 -2.56 -0.81 3.94
C PRO A 55 -2.54 0.67 4.32
N LEU A 56 -1.36 1.29 4.38
CA LEU A 56 -1.19 2.71 4.68
C LEU A 56 -1.74 3.65 3.60
N LYS A 57 -1.99 3.16 2.38
CA LYS A 57 -2.62 3.92 1.30
C LYS A 57 -4.14 4.00 1.45
N TYR A 58 -4.73 3.21 2.34
CA TYR A 58 -6.17 3.07 2.47
C TYR A 58 -6.65 3.33 3.89
N LYS A 59 -7.91 3.72 3.98
CA LYS A 59 -8.66 3.85 5.23
C LYS A 59 -10.07 3.30 5.04
N VAL A 60 -10.73 2.99 6.14
CA VAL A 60 -12.12 2.58 6.17
C VAL A 60 -12.98 3.78 6.53
N VAL A 61 -13.88 4.16 5.62
CA VAL A 61 -14.85 5.24 5.82
C VAL A 61 -16.22 4.68 5.52
N ASN A 62 -17.19 4.88 6.41
CA ASN A 62 -18.55 4.33 6.27
C ASN A 62 -18.56 2.81 5.99
N ASN A 63 -17.64 2.06 6.59
CA ASN A 63 -17.47 0.62 6.41
C ASN A 63 -17.01 0.18 5.00
N GLU A 64 -16.40 1.09 4.22
CA GLU A 64 -15.84 0.83 2.89
C GLU A 64 -14.36 1.23 2.80
N LEU A 65 -13.57 0.48 2.03
CA LEU A 65 -12.18 0.82 1.73
C LEU A 65 -12.13 2.05 0.81
N THR A 66 -11.46 3.08 1.27
CA THR A 66 -11.27 4.34 0.56
C THR A 66 -9.79 4.67 0.49
N VAL A 67 -9.33 5.21 -0.64
CA VAL A 67 -7.95 5.71 -0.77
C VAL A 67 -7.75 6.88 0.18
N ASP A 68 -6.67 6.84 0.96
CA ASP A 68 -6.29 7.98 1.76
C ASP A 68 -5.57 9.03 0.91
N ILE A 69 -6.22 10.17 0.69
CA ILE A 69 -5.69 11.26 -0.14
C ILE A 69 -4.47 11.96 0.48
N SER A 70 -4.23 11.79 1.78
CA SER A 70 -3.01 12.25 2.45
C SER A 70 -1.81 11.32 2.25
N TYR A 71 -2.02 10.12 1.71
CA TYR A 71 -0.93 9.18 1.48
C TYR A 71 0.02 9.71 0.41
N VAL A 72 1.26 9.99 0.82
CA VAL A 72 2.37 10.26 -0.08
C VAL A 72 3.17 8.98 -0.18
N GLU A 73 3.17 8.34 -1.35
CA GLU A 73 4.01 7.17 -1.57
C GLU A 73 5.47 7.59 -1.35
N PRO A 74 6.22 6.90 -0.47
CA PRO A 74 7.61 7.25 -0.25
C PRO A 74 8.32 7.13 -1.59
N VAL A 75 8.89 8.24 -2.05
CA VAL A 75 9.73 8.24 -3.25
C VAL A 75 10.93 7.38 -2.91
N ILE A 76 10.92 6.14 -3.38
CA ILE A 76 12.10 5.30 -3.40
C ILE A 76 13.01 5.97 -4.43
N THR A 77 13.87 6.88 -3.98
CA THR A 77 15.03 7.25 -4.80
C THR A 77 15.82 5.96 -4.99
N PRO A 78 15.98 5.47 -6.23
CA PRO A 78 16.85 4.32 -6.44
C PRO A 78 18.20 4.70 -5.85
N SER A 79 18.65 3.92 -4.86
CA SER A 79 20.01 4.02 -4.37
C SER A 79 20.91 3.50 -5.47
N LEU A 80 21.18 4.36 -6.45
CA LEU A 80 22.16 4.09 -7.49
C LEU A 80 23.48 3.84 -6.78
N THR A 81 24.05 2.67 -7.04
CA THR A 81 25.43 2.36 -6.70
C THR A 81 26.36 3.38 -7.34
N LEU A 82 27.58 3.51 -6.82
CA LEU A 82 28.57 4.44 -7.39
C LEU A 82 28.80 4.13 -8.89
N GLU A 83 28.76 2.87 -9.28
CA GLU A 83 28.93 2.42 -10.67
C GLU A 83 27.76 2.86 -11.56
N GLU A 84 26.52 2.70 -11.09
CA GLU A 84 25.33 3.16 -11.83
C GLU A 84 25.29 4.70 -11.94
N ARG A 85 25.76 5.42 -10.91
CA ARG A 85 25.89 6.89 -10.97
C ARG A 85 26.93 7.32 -11.99
N ILE A 86 28.07 6.64 -12.05
CA ILE A 86 29.14 6.92 -13.03
C ILE A 86 28.65 6.64 -14.46
N ALA A 87 28.02 5.47 -14.69
CA ALA A 87 27.50 5.11 -16.00
C ALA A 87 26.43 6.09 -16.51
N MET A 88 25.59 6.63 -15.62
CA MET A 88 24.64 7.69 -16.00
C MET A 88 25.33 9.00 -16.38
N LEU A 89 26.39 9.41 -15.67
CA LEU A 89 27.13 10.63 -15.97
C LEU A 89 27.91 10.53 -17.29
N GLU A 90 28.53 9.38 -17.58
CA GLU A 90 29.24 9.14 -18.84
C GLU A 90 28.30 9.18 -20.04
N ASN A 91 27.12 8.54 -19.93
CA ASN A 91 26.09 8.60 -20.98
C ASN A 91 25.56 10.03 -21.20
N LEU A 92 25.45 10.84 -20.13
CA LEU A 92 25.01 12.24 -20.23
C LEU A 92 26.06 13.13 -20.92
N GLN A 93 27.35 12.88 -20.68
CA GLN A 93 28.45 13.59 -21.33
C GLN A 93 28.56 13.21 -22.82
N LEU A 94 28.33 11.95 -23.17
CA LEU A 94 28.32 11.49 -24.56
C LEU A 94 27.19 12.10 -25.39
N GLN A 95 26.02 12.34 -24.81
CA GLN A 95 24.90 12.99 -25.50
C GLN A 95 25.09 14.49 -25.72
N GLN A 96 25.92 15.16 -24.90
CA GLN A 96 26.23 16.59 -25.03
C GLN A 96 27.53 16.87 -25.82
N GLY A 97 28.37 15.85 -26.05
CA GLY A 97 29.63 15.97 -26.80
C GLY A 97 29.52 15.87 -28.32
N GLY A 98 28.31 15.73 -28.87
CA GLY A 98 28.07 15.61 -30.31
C GLY A 98 27.76 16.93 -31.01
N LEU A 99 28.58 17.98 -30.82
CA LEU A 99 28.53 19.17 -31.68
C LEU A 99 29.90 19.85 -31.77
N ILE A 100 30.85 19.22 -32.46
CA ILE A 100 31.95 19.90 -33.14
C ILE A 100 32.26 19.17 -34.44
#